data_AF-A0A7J8Y4J1-F1
#
_entry.id   AF-A0A7J8Y4J1-F1
#
_cell.length_a   1.000
_cell.length_b   1.000
_cell.length_c   1.000
_cell.angle_alpha   90.00
_cell.angle_beta   90.00
_cell.angle_gamma   90.00
#
_symmetry.space_group_name_H-M   'P 1'
#
loop_
_entity.id
_entity.type
_entity.pdbx_description
1 polymer ?
#
loop_
_entity_poly.entity_id
_entity_poly.type
_entity_poly.pdbx_seq_one_letter_code
_entity_poly.pdbx_strand_id
1 'polypeptide(L)'
;IDEGFAAAGGYVRNHKGEWIIGFARYLGNCSVLEAELWGILDGLNLTVDRCFQKVFIQTDNIEAIKLSWKIIWESPILPLLEEFIRQLKR
;
A
#
# COMPACT_ATOMS: atom_id res chain seq x y z
N ILE A 1 -3.42 26.65 9.78
CA ILE A 1 -2.69 25.55 9.12
C ILE A 1 -3.79 24.69 8.54
N ASP A 2 -3.98 24.71 7.22
CA ASP A 2 -4.84 23.71 6.58
C ASP A 2 -4.11 22.38 6.71
N GLU A 3 -4.47 21.61 7.72
CA GLU A 3 -4.02 20.22 7.83
C GLU A 3 -4.79 19.42 6.78
N GLY A 4 -4.14 19.18 5.63
CA GLY A 4 -4.65 18.25 4.64
C GLY A 4 -4.74 16.86 5.26
N PHE A 5 -5.95 16.39 5.54
CA PHE A 5 -6.18 15.03 6.03
C PHE A 5 -6.10 14.05 4.87
N ALA A 6 -5.09 13.21 4.88
CA ALA A 6 -4.93 12.11 3.94
C ALA A 6 -5.45 10.79 4.55
N ALA A 7 -5.91 9.92 3.65
CA ALA A 7 -6.26 8.56 3.95
C ALA A 7 -5.72 7.67 2.83
N ALA A 8 -5.42 6.43 3.18
CA ALA A 8 -5.19 5.36 2.22
C ALA A 8 -6.34 4.37 2.27
N GLY A 9 -6.59 3.70 1.15
CA GLY A 9 -7.60 2.66 1.09
C GLY A 9 -7.41 1.80 -0.14
N GLY A 10 -8.12 0.68 -0.14
CA GLY A 10 -8.05 -0.27 -1.23
C GLY A 10 -8.98 -1.44 -0.99
N TYR A 11 -8.96 -2.36 -1.95
CA TYR A 11 -9.78 -3.55 -1.88
C TYR A 11 -9.14 -4.70 -2.65
N VAL A 12 -9.39 -5.91 -2.18
CA VAL A 12 -8.96 -7.14 -2.81
C VAL A 12 -10.11 -7.68 -3.64
N ARG A 13 -9.81 -8.06 -4.88
CA ARG A 13 -10.71 -8.78 -5.78
C ARG A 13 -10.16 -10.16 -6.10
N ASN A 14 -11.05 -11.11 -6.36
CA ASN A 14 -10.64 -12.40 -6.90
C ASN A 14 -10.35 -12.31 -8.41
N HIS A 15 -9.94 -13.43 -9.01
CA HIS A 15 -9.63 -13.52 -10.43
C HIS A 15 -10.83 -13.28 -11.39
N LYS A 16 -12.06 -13.32 -10.87
CA LYS A 16 -13.28 -12.96 -11.62
C LYS A 16 -13.64 -11.48 -11.50
N GLY A 17 -12.85 -10.70 -10.76
CA GLY A 17 -13.12 -9.30 -10.45
C GLY A 17 -14.11 -9.09 -9.31
N GLU A 18 -14.54 -10.14 -8.61
CA GLU A 18 -15.48 -10.04 -7.50
C GLU A 18 -14.76 -9.49 -6.26
N TRP A 19 -15.40 -8.55 -5.57
CA TRP A 19 -14.88 -7.96 -4.34
C TRP A 19 -14.86 -8.99 -3.21
N ILE A 20 -13.71 -9.12 -2.52
CA ILE A 20 -13.54 -10.00 -1.36
C ILE A 20 -13.56 -9.18 -0.05
N ILE A 21 -12.73 -8.14 0.03
CA ILE A 21 -12.55 -7.34 1.25
C ILE A 21 -11.99 -5.96 0.91
N GLY A 22 -12.42 -4.94 1.65
CA GLY A 22 -11.90 -3.57 1.55
C GLY A 22 -11.20 -3.15 2.85
N PHE A 23 -10.33 -2.15 2.76
CA PHE A 23 -9.64 -1.56 3.90
C PHE A 23 -9.50 -0.04 3.70
N ALA A 24 -9.35 0.67 4.82
CA ALA A 24 -9.06 2.09 4.85
C ALA A 24 -8.23 2.42 6.09
N ARG A 25 -7.35 3.42 5.96
CA ARG A 25 -6.50 3.93 7.03
C ARG A 25 -6.46 5.45 6.98
N TYR A 26 -6.67 6.08 8.13
CA TYR A 26 -6.39 7.50 8.32
C TYR A 26 -4.88 7.73 8.48
N LEU A 27 -4.30 8.66 7.71
CA LEU A 27 -2.85 8.91 7.66
C LEU A 27 -2.42 10.27 8.22
N GLY A 28 -3.37 11.15 8.51
CA GLY A 28 -3.09 12.54 8.87
C GLY A 28 -2.47 13.28 7.70
N ASN A 29 -1.48 14.13 7.95
CA ASN A 29 -0.76 14.83 6.89
C ASN A 29 0.27 13.90 6.22
N CYS A 30 0.17 13.73 4.90
CA CYS A 30 1.17 13.10 4.06
C CYS A 30 0.99 13.52 2.60
N SER A 31 2.03 13.30 1.79
CA SER A 31 1.98 13.41 0.34
C SER A 31 1.10 12.33 -0.29
N VAL A 32 0.71 12.56 -1.54
CA VAL A 32 -0.04 11.58 -2.35
C VAL A 32 0.75 10.28 -2.50
N LEU A 33 2.07 10.36 -2.73
CA LEU A 33 2.92 9.18 -2.86
C LEU A 33 2.95 8.35 -1.57
N GLU A 34 3.05 9.01 -0.42
CA GLU A 34 3.01 8.30 0.87
C GLU A 34 1.66 7.63 1.10
N ALA A 35 0.54 8.27 0.75
CA ALA A 35 -0.78 7.67 0.88
C ALA A 35 -0.91 6.39 0.02
N GLU A 36 -0.43 6.44 -1.23
CA GLU A 36 -0.41 5.27 -2.11
C GLU A 36 0.46 4.14 -1.57
N LEU A 37 1.68 4.44 -1.11
CA LEU A 37 2.58 3.44 -0.55
C LEU A 37 2.03 2.80 0.73
N TRP A 38 1.40 3.57 1.61
CA TRP A 38 0.69 3.05 2.79
C TRP A 38 -0.47 2.15 2.39
N GLY A 39 -1.25 2.52 1.37
CA GLY A 39 -2.33 1.69 0.86
C GLY A 39 -1.84 0.34 0.30
N ILE A 40 -0.72 0.36 -0.43
CA ILE A 40 -0.08 -0.87 -0.94
C ILE A 40 0.40 -1.76 0.21
N LEU A 41 1.08 -1.20 1.21
CA LEU A 41 1.54 -1.97 2.38
C LEU A 41 0.36 -2.62 3.12
N ASP A 42 -0.74 -1.90 3.28
CA ASP A 42 -1.94 -2.40 3.96
C ASP A 42 -2.63 -3.52 3.19
N GLY A 43 -2.76 -3.34 1.88
CA GLY A 43 -3.27 -4.38 0.99
C GLY A 43 -2.40 -5.63 1.03
N LEU A 44 -1.07 -5.48 1.02
CA LEU A 44 -0.13 -6.59 1.10
C LEU A 44 -0.23 -7.34 2.43
N ASN A 45 -0.17 -6.62 3.56
CA ASN A 45 -0.35 -7.22 4.89
C ASN A 45 -1.67 -8.00 4.97
N LEU A 46 -2.78 -7.39 4.52
CA LEU A 46 -4.08 -8.04 4.48
C LEU A 46 -4.07 -9.32 3.63
N THR A 47 -3.39 -9.32 2.49
CA THR A 47 -3.31 -10.49 1.62
C THR A 47 -2.45 -11.61 2.22
N VAL A 48 -1.37 -11.26 2.93
CA VAL A 48 -0.51 -12.22 3.65
C VAL A 48 -1.25 -12.84 4.83
N ASP A 49 -1.94 -12.03 5.65
CA ASP A 49 -2.75 -12.49 6.78
C ASP A 49 -3.86 -13.46 6.34
N ARG A 50 -4.33 -13.33 5.09
CA ARG A 50 -5.33 -14.20 4.47
C ARG A 50 -4.74 -15.32 3.60
N CYS A 51 -3.41 -15.46 3.59
CA CYS A 51 -2.67 -16.46 2.83
C CYS A 51 -2.94 -16.45 1.31
N PHE A 52 -3.19 -15.28 0.71
CA PHE A 52 -3.32 -15.15 -0.74
C PHE A 52 -1.94 -15.21 -1.41
N GLN A 53 -1.73 -16.18 -2.30
CA GLN A 53 -0.38 -16.48 -2.84
C GLN A 53 -0.05 -15.79 -4.17
N LYS A 54 -1.02 -15.19 -4.86
CA LYS A 54 -0.84 -14.55 -6.18
C LYS A 54 -1.64 -13.26 -6.23
N VAL A 55 -1.01 -12.18 -5.78
CA VAL A 55 -1.65 -10.86 -5.65
C VAL A 55 -1.12 -9.95 -6.74
N PHE A 56 -2.02 -9.28 -7.45
CA PHE A 56 -1.70 -8.18 -8.34
C PHE A 56 -1.98 -6.87 -7.61
N ILE A 57 -0.98 -6.00 -7.56
CA ILE A 57 -1.13 -4.64 -7.04
C ILE A 57 -1.56 -3.75 -8.20
N GLN A 58 -2.61 -2.95 -7.98
CA GLN A 58 -3.07 -1.94 -8.93
C GLN A 58 -3.17 -0.59 -8.22
N THR A 59 -2.52 0.41 -8.78
CA THR A 59 -2.56 1.82 -8.36
C THR A 59 -2.48 2.68 -9.63
N ASP A 60 -3.02 3.90 -9.58
CA ASP A 60 -2.91 4.90 -10.64
C ASP A 60 -1.62 5.73 -10.53
N ASN A 61 -0.80 5.50 -9.50
CA ASN A 61 0.44 6.20 -9.26
C ASN A 61 1.66 5.39 -9.74
N ILE A 62 2.27 5.84 -10.85
CA ILE A 62 3.42 5.18 -11.45
C ILE A 62 4.66 5.17 -10.55
N GLU A 63 4.84 6.16 -9.68
CA GLU A 63 5.96 6.20 -8.73
C GLU A 63 5.79 5.16 -7.63
N ALA A 64 4.57 4.99 -7.13
CA ALA A 64 4.24 3.94 -6.17
C ALA A 64 4.52 2.54 -6.75
N ILE A 65 4.21 2.30 -8.03
CA ILE A 65 4.57 1.04 -8.72
C ILE A 65 6.08 0.84 -8.74
N LYS A 66 6.85 1.84 -9.19
CA LYS A 66 8.32 1.74 -9.28
C LYS A 66 8.96 1.41 -7.93
N LEU A 67 8.53 2.08 -6.87
CA LEU A 67 9.04 1.87 -5.52
C LEU A 67 8.61 0.52 -4.95
N SER A 68 7.34 0.15 -5.11
CA SER A 68 6.82 -1.15 -4.66
C SER A 68 7.57 -2.31 -5.31
N TRP A 69 7.84 -2.23 -6.62
CA TRP A 69 8.64 -3.23 -7.33
C TRP A 69 10.04 -3.36 -6.75
N LYS A 70 10.73 -2.24 -6.54
CA LYS A 70 12.06 -2.20 -5.93
C LYS A 70 12.04 -2.92 -4.58
N ILE A 71 11.06 -2.62 -3.74
CA ILE A 71 11.02 -3.12 -2.37
C ILE A 71 10.67 -4.62 -2.33
N ILE A 72 9.66 -5.06 -3.08
CA ILE A 72 9.21 -6.46 -3.11
C ILE A 72 10.30 -7.40 -3.66
N TRP A 73 11.08 -6.97 -4.64
CA TRP A 73 12.13 -7.80 -5.25
C TRP A 73 13.49 -7.70 -4.57
N GLU A 74 13.87 -6.53 -4.03
CA GLU A 74 15.15 -6.36 -3.35
C GLU A 74 15.10 -6.78 -1.87
N SER A 75 13.90 -6.89 -1.27
CA SER A 75 13.77 -7.41 0.09
C SER A 75 12.42 -8.11 0.33
N PRO A 76 12.40 -9.42 0.62
CA PRO A 76 11.15 -10.17 0.83
C PRO A 76 10.48 -9.87 2.18
N ILE A 77 10.92 -8.85 2.93
CA ILE A 77 10.51 -8.60 4.32
C ILE A 77 9.67 -7.32 4.38
N LEU A 78 8.35 -7.48 4.54
CA LEU A 78 7.36 -6.41 4.73
C LEU A 78 7.78 -5.32 5.75
N PRO A 79 8.43 -5.66 6.89
CA PRO A 79 9.00 -4.67 7.80
C PRO A 79 9.92 -3.60 7.17
N LEU A 80 10.61 -3.90 6.07
CA LEU A 80 11.50 -2.93 5.41
C LEU A 80 10.71 -1.85 4.65
N LEU A 81 9.54 -2.20 4.10
CA LEU A 81 8.66 -1.25 3.42
C LEU A 81 8.10 -0.23 4.42
N GLU A 82 7.72 -0.67 5.61
CA GLU A 82 7.22 0.23 6.65
C GLU A 82 8.28 1.27 7.07
N GLU A 83 9.51 0.82 7.32
CA GLU A 83 10.61 1.72 7.70
C GLU A 83 10.96 2.69 6.58
N PHE A 84 10.98 2.23 5.32
CA PHE A 84 11.21 3.10 4.16
C PHE A 84 10.13 4.20 4.04
N ILE A 85 8.86 3.84 4.17
CA ILE A 85 7.77 4.83 4.11
C ILE A 85 7.87 5.81 5.29
N ARG A 86 8.24 5.35 6.48
CA ARG A 86 8.48 6.24 7.63
C ARG A 86 9.61 7.25 7.38
N GLN A 87 10.63 6.89 6.60
CA GLN A 87 11.72 7.80 6.24
C GLN A 87 11.32 8.87 5.22
N LEU A 88 10.29 8.63 4.39
CA LEU A 88 9.75 9.65 3.49
C LEU A 88 9.03 10.80 4.22
N LYS A 89 8.58 10.57 5.46
CA LYS A 89 7.92 11.59 6.32
C LYS A 89 8.88 12.59 6.98
N ARG A 90 10.20 12.48 6.77
CA ARG A 90 11.22 13.35 7.37
C ARG A 90 11.70 14.42 6.40
#